data_AF-A0A6L5Q5Q2-F1
#
_entry.id   AF-A0A6L5Q5Q2-F1
#
_cell.length_a   1.000
_cell.length_b   1.000
_cell.length_c   1.000
_cell.angle_alpha   90.00
_cell.angle_beta   90.00
_cell.angle_gamma   90.00
#
_symmetry.space_group_name_H-M   'P 1'
#
loop_
_entity.id
_entity.type
_entity.pdbx_description
1 polymer ?
#
loop_
_entity_poly.entity_id
_entity_poly.type
_entity_poly.pdbx_seq_one_letter_code
_entity_poly.pdbx_strand_id
1 'polypeptide(L)'
;MRKIDESKRPFFETHGEKGTTYFVHGYGKGIEQKIYFGEFNSLKEARQFIYRYVHRNPEWFNGNGDVNEYNNKQSRPDADDAWHENVFKNEYPKQYKDFEGWSK
;
A
#
# COMPACT_ATOMS: atom_id res chain seq x y z
N MET A 1 17.91 0.46 9.08
CA MET A 1 16.95 0.18 8.01
C MET A 1 15.74 -0.46 8.65
N ARG A 2 14.53 0.05 8.38
CA ARG A 2 13.31 -0.51 8.95
C ARG A 2 13.18 -1.97 8.56
N LYS A 3 12.84 -2.84 9.51
CA LYS A 3 12.76 -4.29 9.25
C LYS A 3 11.45 -4.60 8.54
N ILE A 4 11.51 -4.68 7.22
CA ILE A 4 10.40 -5.07 6.37
C ILE A 4 10.19 -6.59 6.49
N ASP A 5 8.94 -7.00 6.73
CA ASP A 5 8.55 -8.41 6.70
C ASP A 5 8.33 -8.87 5.25
N GLU A 6 9.37 -9.44 4.65
CA GLU A 6 9.33 -9.92 3.27
C GLU A 6 8.37 -11.10 3.05
N SER A 7 7.96 -11.81 4.12
CA SER A 7 6.98 -12.89 4.00
C SER A 7 5.60 -12.41 3.54
N LYS A 8 5.33 -11.10 3.66
CA LYS A 8 4.09 -10.46 3.25
C LYS A 8 4.02 -10.10 1.76
N ARG A 9 5.04 -10.43 0.96
CA ARG A 9 5.04 -10.19 -0.50
C ARG A 9 3.90 -10.96 -1.20
N PRO A 10 3.22 -10.35 -2.19
CA PRO A 10 3.38 -8.97 -2.65
C PRO A 10 2.74 -7.96 -1.68
N PHE A 11 3.36 -6.79 -1.52
CA PHE A 11 2.80 -5.68 -0.74
C PHE A 11 3.25 -4.31 -1.28
N PHE A 12 2.52 -3.26 -0.87
CA PHE A 12 2.89 -1.87 -1.11
C PHE A 12 3.34 -1.20 0.19
N GLU A 13 4.46 -0.50 0.15
CA GLU A 13 4.88 0.42 1.20
C GLU A 13 4.44 1.83 0.81
N THR A 14 3.65 2.47 1.66
CA THR A 14 3.33 3.88 1.51
C THR A 14 4.08 4.66 2.59
N HIS A 15 4.95 5.58 2.17
CA HIS A 15 5.64 6.50 3.06
C HIS A 15 5.05 7.90 2.96
N GLY A 16 4.79 8.52 4.10
CA GLY A 16 4.25 9.87 4.16
C GLY A 16 3.37 10.10 5.38
N GLU A 17 3.23 11.37 5.72
CA GLU A 17 2.42 11.84 6.83
C GLU A 17 1.27 12.74 6.38
N LYS A 18 0.29 12.92 7.26
CA LYS A 18 -0.87 13.74 6.96
C LYS A 18 -0.42 15.17 6.64
N GLY A 19 -0.79 15.67 5.46
CA GLY A 19 -0.41 17.00 5.00
C GLY A 19 0.95 17.06 4.31
N THR A 20 1.57 15.91 4.01
CA THR A 20 2.82 15.81 3.25
C THR A 20 2.61 15.01 1.97
N THR A 21 3.61 15.02 1.09
CA THR A 21 3.67 14.12 -0.06
C THR A 21 3.78 12.67 0.42
N TYR A 22 2.96 11.81 -0.18
CA TYR A 22 3.02 10.38 -0.01
C TYR A 22 3.76 9.77 -1.18
N PHE A 23 4.55 8.74 -0.94
CA PHE A 23 5.14 7.99 -2.02
C PHE A 23 4.95 6.50 -1.83
N VAL A 24 4.86 5.80 -2.96
CA VAL A 24 4.47 4.39 -3.00
C VAL A 24 5.61 3.59 -3.58
N HIS A 25 5.99 2.56 -2.84
CA HIS A 25 6.88 1.51 -3.30
C HIS A 25 6.14 0.18 -3.31
N GLY A 26 6.52 -0.73 -4.20
CA GLY A 26 6.01 -2.09 -4.19
C GLY A 26 7.12 -3.12 -4.09
N TYR A 27 6.78 -4.21 -3.41
CA TYR A 27 7.63 -5.36 -3.20
C TYR A 27 6.92 -6.58 -3.78
N GLY A 28 7.26 -6.91 -5.03
CA GLY A 28 6.64 -8.03 -5.74
C GLY A 28 7.16 -9.39 -5.28
N LYS A 29 6.39 -10.44 -5.58
CA LYS A 29 6.81 -11.82 -5.35
C LYS A 29 7.91 -12.20 -6.35
N GLY A 30 9.06 -12.67 -5.85
CA GLY A 30 10.22 -13.00 -6.68
C GLY A 30 10.96 -11.80 -7.29
N ILE A 31 10.61 -10.57 -6.90
CA ILE A 31 11.29 -9.35 -7.36
C ILE A 31 12.24 -8.88 -6.26
N GLU A 32 13.54 -9.03 -6.41
CA GLU A 32 14.50 -8.67 -5.34
C GLU A 32 14.49 -7.18 -5.02
N GLN A 33 14.35 -6.33 -6.04
CA GLN A 33 14.40 -4.87 -5.87
C GLN A 33 13.01 -4.28 -5.60
N LYS A 34 12.93 -3.32 -4.68
CA LYS A 34 11.70 -2.53 -4.48
C LYS A 34 11.45 -1.64 -5.70
N ILE A 35 10.19 -1.54 -6.12
CA ILE A 35 9.78 -0.74 -7.28
C ILE A 35 9.20 0.58 -6.77
N TYR A 36 9.66 1.71 -7.32
CA TYR A 36 9.06 3.01 -7.05
C TYR A 36 7.91 3.28 -8.01
N PHE A 37 6.73 3.61 -7.48
CA PHE A 37 5.53 3.84 -8.27
C PHE A 37 5.14 5.31 -8.42
N GLY A 38 5.64 6.18 -7.55
CA GLY A 38 5.44 7.62 -7.67
C GLY A 38 5.09 8.33 -6.37
N GLU A 39 4.84 9.62 -6.53
CA GLU A 39 4.44 10.60 -5.52
C GLU A 39 2.97 10.98 -5.66
N PHE A 40 2.30 11.18 -4.53
CA PHE A 40 0.89 11.47 -4.41
C PHE A 40 0.66 12.58 -3.40
N ASN A 41 -0.31 13.46 -3.65
CA ASN A 41 -0.58 14.60 -2.76
C ASN A 41 -1.39 14.19 -1.52
N SER A 42 -1.91 12.95 -1.49
CA SER A 42 -2.62 12.42 -0.34
C SER A 42 -2.55 10.89 -0.28
N LEU A 43 -2.75 10.35 0.94
CA LEU A 43 -2.90 8.90 1.15
C LEU A 43 -4.06 8.32 0.34
N LYS A 44 -5.14 9.09 0.14
CA LYS A 44 -6.29 8.67 -0.65
C LYS A 44 -5.90 8.45 -2.11
N GLU A 45 -5.16 9.38 -2.71
CA GLU A 45 -4.67 9.26 -4.08
C GLU A 45 -3.70 8.08 -4.24
N ALA A 46 -2.76 7.91 -3.30
CA ALA A 46 -1.85 6.76 -3.29
C ALA A 46 -2.61 5.42 -3.28
N ARG A 47 -3.65 5.31 -2.44
CA ARG A 47 -4.48 4.10 -2.34
C ARG A 47 -5.40 3.88 -3.53
N GLN A 48 -5.93 4.95 -4.13
CA GLN A 48 -6.63 4.88 -5.42
C GLN A 48 -5.73 4.33 -6.52
N PHE A 49 -4.48 4.81 -6.57
CA PHE A 49 -3.48 4.29 -7.47
C PHE A 49 -3.22 2.80 -7.23
N ILE A 50 -2.92 2.39 -5.99
CA ILE A 50 -2.68 0.98 -5.64
C ILE A 50 -3.86 0.11 -6.07
N TYR A 51 -5.08 0.52 -5.72
CA TYR A 51 -6.30 -0.20 -6.07
C TYR A 51 -6.44 -0.41 -7.58
N ARG A 52 -6.29 0.64 -8.39
CA ARG A 52 -6.36 0.54 -9.85
C ARG A 52 -5.21 -0.27 -10.44
N TYR A 53 -4.02 -0.13 -9.87
CA TYR A 53 -2.82 -0.79 -10.35
C TYR A 53 -2.93 -2.31 -10.22
N VAL A 54 -3.33 -2.83 -9.05
CA VAL A 54 -3.40 -4.30 -8.84
C VAL A 54 -4.53 -4.95 -9.64
N HIS A 55 -5.62 -4.23 -9.92
CA HIS A 55 -6.68 -4.74 -10.80
C HIS A 55 -6.20 -4.89 -12.26
N ARG A 56 -5.17 -4.15 -12.66
CA ARG A 56 -4.50 -4.30 -13.96
C ARG A 56 -3.32 -5.26 -13.93
N ASN A 57 -2.79 -5.55 -12.75
CA ASN A 57 -1.60 -6.36 -12.51
C ASN A 57 -1.89 -7.38 -11.39
N PRO A 58 -2.65 -8.46 -11.67
CA PRO A 58 -3.16 -9.38 -10.66
C PRO A 58 -2.09 -10.14 -9.87
N GLU A 59 -0.84 -10.18 -10.35
CA GLU A 59 0.29 -10.78 -9.63
C GLU A 59 0.64 -10.04 -8.32
N TRP A 60 0.09 -8.84 -8.13
CA TRP A 60 0.20 -8.05 -6.90
C TRP A 60 -0.86 -8.35 -5.86
N PHE A 61 -1.83 -9.21 -6.17
CA PHE A 61 -2.73 -9.75 -5.16
C PHE A 61 -2.00 -10.74 -4.24
N ASN A 62 -2.31 -10.67 -2.96
CA ASN A 62 -1.91 -11.67 -1.97
C ASN A 62 -2.72 -12.98 -2.17
N GLY A 63 -2.43 -13.99 -1.35
CA GLY A 63 -3.11 -15.30 -1.45
C GLY A 63 -4.63 -15.28 -1.26
N ASN A 64 -5.20 -14.18 -0.76
CA ASN A 64 -6.63 -14.00 -0.56
C ASN A 64 -7.31 -13.21 -1.70
N GLY A 65 -6.56 -12.83 -2.75
CA GLY A 65 -7.08 -11.97 -3.82
C GLY A 65 -7.27 -10.51 -3.40
N ASP A 66 -6.52 -10.05 -2.39
CA ASP A 66 -6.55 -8.67 -1.87
C ASP A 66 -5.10 -8.15 -1.76
N VAL A 67 -4.86 -7.03 -1.07
CA VAL A 67 -3.56 -6.37 -1.02
C VAL A 67 -3.05 -6.24 0.43
N ASN A 68 -1.74 -6.41 0.59
CA ASN A 68 -1.02 -6.07 1.80
C ASN A 68 -0.42 -4.66 1.66
N GLU A 69 -0.53 -3.84 2.71
CA GLU A 69 0.01 -2.48 2.76
C GLU A 69 0.84 -2.29 4.04
N TYR A 70 2.03 -1.72 3.90
CA TYR A 70 2.86 -1.29 5.01
C TYR A 70 2.88 0.24 5.07
N ASN A 71 2.37 0.81 6.15
CA ASN A 71 2.30 2.24 6.34
C ASN A 71 3.52 2.72 7.12
N ASN A 72 4.50 3.25 6.39
CA ASN A 72 5.76 3.74 6.93
C ASN A 72 5.63 5.25 7.27
N LYS A 73 5.74 5.59 8.56
CA LYS A 73 5.73 6.99 9.02
C LYS A 73 7.09 7.40 9.53
N GLN A 74 7.71 8.40 8.90
CA GLN A 74 9.08 8.81 9.25
C GLN A 74 9.23 9.30 10.68
N SER A 75 8.23 10.00 11.24
CA SER A 75 8.24 10.48 12.63
C SER A 75 8.13 9.37 13.68
N ARG A 76 7.83 8.13 13.29
CA ARG A 76 7.55 7.03 14.22
C ARG A 76 8.69 6.02 14.32
N PRO A 77 8.91 5.43 15.50
CA PRO A 77 9.66 4.19 15.64
C PRO A 77 9.05 3.07 14.78
N ASP A 78 9.89 2.19 14.25
CA ASP A 78 9.47 1.07 13.39
C ASP A 78 8.41 0.17 14.02
N ALA A 79 8.40 0.05 15.35
CA ALA A 79 7.42 -0.74 16.11
C ALA A 79 5.99 -0.17 16.04
N ASP A 80 5.85 1.09 15.65
CA ASP A 80 4.57 1.80 15.55
C ASP A 80 4.05 1.90 14.11
N ASP A 81 4.81 1.38 13.13
CA ASP A 81 4.36 1.24 11.75
C ASP A 81 3.42 0.04 11.62
N ALA A 82 2.32 0.25 10.91
CA ALA A 82 1.26 -0.74 10.82
C ALA A 82 1.35 -1.53 9.51
N TRP A 83 1.42 -2.86 9.64
CA TRP A 83 1.08 -3.79 8.57
C TRP A 83 -0.43 -3.95 8.50
N HIS A 84 -0.98 -3.80 7.30
CA HIS A 84 -2.38 -4.06 7.02
C HIS A 84 -2.49 -5.13 5.94
N GLU A 85 -3.26 -6.16 6.22
CA GLU A 85 -3.54 -7.23 5.26
C GLU A 85 -4.98 -7.16 4.79
N ASN A 86 -5.17 -7.46 3.50
CA ASN A 86 -6.46 -7.42 2.83
C ASN A 86 -7.12 -6.04 2.93
N VAL A 87 -6.37 -5.01 2.53
CA VAL A 87 -6.75 -3.61 2.76
C VAL A 87 -8.00 -3.20 2.00
N PHE A 88 -8.33 -3.82 0.87
CA PHE A 88 -9.56 -3.50 0.14
C PHE A 88 -10.80 -3.97 0.88
N LYS A 89 -10.71 -5.07 1.62
CA LYS A 89 -11.79 -5.52 2.49
C LYS A 89 -11.80 -4.84 3.85
N ASN A 90 -10.64 -4.64 4.44
CA ASN A 90 -10.52 -4.34 5.86
C ASN A 90 -10.26 -2.87 6.19
N GLU A 91 -9.67 -2.10 5.28
CA GLU A 91 -9.19 -0.74 5.58
C GLU A 91 -9.87 0.31 4.70
N TYR A 92 -9.85 0.13 3.37
CA TYR A 92 -10.30 1.15 2.44
C TYR A 92 -11.79 1.48 2.62
N PRO A 93 -12.71 0.51 2.77
CA PRO A 93 -14.13 0.82 2.96
C PRO A 93 -14.42 1.55 4.28
N LYS A 94 -13.59 1.33 5.32
CA LYS A 94 -13.75 2.01 6.61
C LYS A 94 -13.34 3.48 6.52
N GLN A 95 -12.37 3.79 5.66
CA GLN A 95 -11.75 5.12 5.56
C GLN A 95 -12.34 5.96 4.42
N TYR A 96 -12.88 5.32 3.37
CA TYR A 96 -13.33 5.98 2.15
C TYR A 96 -14.72 5.51 1.74
N LYS A 97 -15.71 6.38 1.97
CA LYS A 97 -17.11 6.11 1.58
C LYS A 97 -17.29 5.98 0.06
N ASP A 98 -16.39 6.58 -0.72
CA ASP A 98 -16.40 6.57 -2.17
C ASP A 98 -15.54 5.46 -2.80
N PHE A 99 -15.06 4.50 -1.99
CA PHE A 99 -14.17 3.42 -2.44
C PHE A 99 -14.70 2.64 -3.64
N GLU A 100 -15.99 2.30 -3.66
CA GLU A 100 -16.63 1.57 -4.77
C GLU A 100 -16.50 2.30 -6.13
N GLY A 101 -16.30 3.63 -6.10
CA GLY A 101 -16.11 4.45 -7.28
C GLY A 101 -14.68 4.47 -7.82
N TRP A 102 -13.71 3.89 -7.11
CA TRP A 102 -12.29 3.97 -7.48
C TRP A 102 -11.89 3.01 -8.60
N SER A 103 -12.70 1.98 -8.86
CA SER A 103 -12.50 1.00 -9.94
C SER A 103 -12.75 1.56 -11.34
N LYS A 104 -13.38 2.74 -11.40
CA LYS A 104 -13.63 3.52 -12.61
C LYS A 104 -12.39 4.33 -12.99
#